data_AF-A0A060N8V3-F1
#
_entry.id   AF-A0A060N8V3-F1
#
_cell.length_a   1.000
_cell.length_b   1.000
_cell.length_c   1.000
_cell.angle_alpha   90.00
_cell.angle_beta   90.00
_cell.angle_gamma   90.00
#
_symmetry.space_group_name_H-M   'P 1'
#
loop_
_entity.id
_entity.type
_entity.pdbx_description
1 polymer ?
#
loop_
_entity_poly.entity_id
_entity_poly.type
_entity_poly.pdbx_seq_one_letter_code
_entity_poly.pdbx_strand_id
1 'polypeptide(L)' 'MKNLKTLLGKEFVNSEELEEIEENELVERTEFNGISGKDGSSKWYSIYLNNGEEYQVYVRA' A
#
# COMPACT_ATOMS: atom_id res chain seq x y z
N MET A 1 -4.81 7.57 14.78
CA MET A 1 -5.25 6.50 13.85
C MET A 1 -6.57 6.85 13.14
N LYS A 2 -6.63 7.91 12.32
CA LYS A 2 -7.83 8.25 11.52
C LYS A 2 -7.66 8.09 10.01
N ASN A 3 -6.44 7.89 9.51
CA ASN A 3 -6.16 7.92 8.07
C ASN A 3 -5.97 6.55 7.41
N LEU A 4 -5.62 5.49 8.16
CA LEU A 4 -5.26 4.19 7.56
C LEU A 4 -6.36 3.64 6.64
N LYS A 5 -7.61 3.55 7.10
CA LYS A 5 -8.72 3.06 6.25
C LYS A 5 -8.97 3.93 5.01
N THR A 6 -8.72 5.23 5.10
CA THR A 6 -8.85 6.15 3.97
C THR A 6 -7.72 5.93 2.96
N LEU A 7 -6.50 5.71 3.43
CA LEU A 7 -5.33 5.42 2.59
C LEU A 7 -5.43 4.04 1.93
N LEU A 8 -5.86 3.01 2.65
CA LEU A 8 -6.11 1.66 2.12
C LEU A 8 -7.29 1.59 1.14
N GLY A 9 -8.20 2.58 1.19
CA GLY A 9 -9.24 2.75 0.19
C GLY A 9 -8.74 3.38 -1.11
N LYS A 10 -7.51 3.91 -1.13
CA LYS A 10 -6.88 4.43 -2.35
C LYS A 10 -6.20 3.30 -3.08
N GLU A 11 -6.50 3.20 -4.36
CA GLU A 11 -5.78 2.28 -5.24
C GLU A 11 -4.35 2.77 -5.51
N PHE A 12 -4.15 4.09 -5.61
CA PHE A 12 -2.84 4.71 -5.84
C PHE A 12 -2.47 5.60 -4.66
N VAL A 13 -1.24 5.45 -4.18
CA VAL A 13 -0.67 6.24 -3.09
C VAL A 13 0.72 6.76 -3.48
N ASN A 14 1.17 7.84 -2.85
CA ASN A 14 2.55 8.32 -2.98
C ASN A 14 3.46 7.71 -1.88
N SER A 15 4.75 8.05 -1.89
CA SER A 15 5.73 7.54 -0.92
C SER A 15 5.44 7.98 0.53
N GLU A 16 5.01 9.21 0.75
CA GLU A 16 4.68 9.72 2.10
C GLU A 16 3.44 8.98 2.66
N GLU A 17 2.44 8.76 1.82
CA GLU A 17 1.23 7.99 2.17
C GLU A 17 1.54 6.52 2.44
N LEU A 18 2.53 5.96 1.74
CA LEU A 18 3.02 4.61 2.01
C LEU A 18 3.73 4.55 3.38
N GLU A 19 4.57 5.53 3.71
CA GLU A 19 5.19 5.63 5.03
C GLU A 19 4.15 5.73 6.15
N GLU A 20 3.07 6.52 5.97
CA GLU A 20 1.97 6.60 6.94
C GLU A 20 1.25 5.25 7.15
N ILE A 21 1.14 4.43 6.09
CA ILE A 21 0.60 3.08 6.18
C ILE A 21 1.54 2.19 7.00
N GLU A 22 2.86 2.28 6.78
CA GLU A 22 3.88 1.46 7.46
C GLU A 22 4.06 1.79 8.94
N GLU A 23 3.89 3.05 9.34
CA GLU A 23 3.99 3.45 10.75
C GLU A 23 2.87 2.86 11.63
N ASN A 24 1.86 2.21 11.06
CA ASN A 24 0.88 1.47 11.85
C ASN A 24 1.41 0.08 12.24
N GLU A 25 1.48 -0.19 13.54
CA GLU A 25 1.84 -1.50 14.14
C GLU A 25 0.96 -2.68 13.67
N LEU A 26 -0.08 -2.42 12.88
CA LEU A 26 -1.04 -3.40 12.38
C LEU A 26 -0.78 -3.81 10.91
N VAL A 27 0.31 -3.36 10.29
CA VAL A 27 0.58 -3.49 8.86
C VAL A 27 1.85 -4.30 8.58
N GLU A 28 1.74 -5.34 7.75
CA GLU A 28 2.88 -5.97 7.08
C GLU A 28 2.86 -5.69 5.57
N ARG A 29 4.03 -5.45 4.97
CA ARG A 29 4.18 -5.09 3.54
C ARG A 29 5.06 -6.07 2.79
N THR A 30 4.62 -6.49 1.60
CA THR A 30 5.48 -7.19 0.62
C THR A 30 5.65 -6.36 -0.65
N GLU A 31 6.89 -5.98 -0.97
CA GLU A 31 7.21 -5.30 -2.23
C GLU A 31 7.27 -6.30 -3.39
N PHE A 32 6.55 -5.99 -4.46
CA PHE A 32 6.76 -6.65 -5.74
C PHE A 32 7.65 -5.78 -6.63
N ASN A 33 8.87 -6.25 -6.88
CA ASN A 33 9.85 -5.62 -7.77
C ASN A 33 9.51 -5.76 -9.28
N GLY A 34 8.26 -6.09 -9.60
CA GLY A 34 7.76 -6.14 -10.97
C GLY A 34 7.15 -4.82 -11.39
N ILE A 35 7.18 -4.55 -12.70
CA ILE A 35 6.34 -3.52 -13.28
C ILE A 35 4.88 -3.90 -13.01
N SER A 36 4.10 -3.01 -12.39
CA SER A 36 2.66 -3.19 -12.27
C SER A 36 2.06 -3.41 -13.66
N GLY A 37 1.40 -4.55 -13.86
CA GLY A 37 0.68 -4.83 -15.11
C GLY A 37 -0.49 -3.87 -15.37
N LYS A 38 -0.82 -3.00 -14.39
CA LYS A 38 -1.92 -2.03 -14.47
C LYS A 38 -1.54 -0.75 -15.20
N ASP A 39 -0.33 -0.23 -15.02
CA ASP A 39 0.10 1.04 -15.64
C ASP A 39 1.54 1.07 -16.15
N GLY A 40 2.30 -0.03 -16.02
CA GLY A 40 3.61 -0.14 -16.64
C GLY A 40 4.74 0.66 -15.97
N SER A 41 4.42 1.52 -14.98
CA SER A 41 5.38 2.44 -14.35
C SER A 41 5.30 2.49 -12.83
N SER A 42 4.23 1.97 -12.22
CA SER A 42 4.10 1.89 -10.77
C SER A 42 4.68 0.61 -10.20
N LYS A 43 5.21 0.71 -8.98
CA LYS A 43 5.41 -0.43 -8.10
C LYS A 43 4.09 -0.76 -7.41
N TRP A 44 3.91 -2.00 -6.96
CA TRP A 44 2.74 -2.37 -6.17
C TRP A 44 3.13 -3.17 -4.94
N TYR A 45 2.33 -3.00 -3.89
CA TYR A 45 2.58 -3.57 -2.57
C TYR A 45 1.30 -4.24 -2.08
N SER A 46 1.43 -5.42 -1.49
CA SER A 46 0.36 -6.02 -0.67
C SER A 46 0.55 -5.57 0.77
N ILE A 47 -0.54 -5.05 1.34
CA ILE A 47 -0.66 -4.59 2.72
C ILE A 47 -1.55 -5.59 3.48
N TYR A 48 -0.99 -6.23 4.48
CA TYR A 48 -1.70 -7.18 5.33
C TYR A 48 -2.00 -6.54 6.68
N LEU A 49 -3.27 -6.54 7.06
CA LEU A 49 -3.71 -6.09 8.37
C LEU A 49 -3.78 -7.24 9.36
N ASN A 50 -3.56 -6.96 10.65
CA ASN A 50 -3.68 -7.96 11.73
C ASN A 50 -5.06 -8.62 11.85
N ASN A 51 -6.10 -8.03 11.26
CA ASN A 51 -7.45 -8.62 11.20
C ASN A 51 -7.62 -9.60 10.03
N GLY A 52 -6.57 -9.84 9.23
CA GLY A 52 -6.56 -10.73 8.07
C GLY A 52 -7.05 -10.07 6.77
N GLU A 53 -7.34 -8.77 6.76
CA GLU A 53 -7.66 -8.05 5.52
C GLU A 53 -6.38 -7.79 4.71
N GLU A 54 -6.48 -7.96 3.39
CA GLU A 54 -5.41 -7.66 2.43
C GLU A 54 -5.85 -6.51 1.51
N TYR A 55 -4.94 -5.56 1.32
CA TYR A 55 -5.11 -4.43 0.40
C TYR A 55 -3.95 -4.35 -0.58
N GLN A 56 -4.23 -4.02 -1.83
CA GLN A 56 -3.21 -3.78 -2.85
C GLN A 56 -3.12 -2.28 -3.11
N VAL A 57 -1.91 -1.74 -2.99
CA VAL A 57 -1.65 -0.32 -3.24
C VAL A 57 -0.58 -0.17 -4.32
N TYR A 58 -0.80 0.77 -5.23
CA TYR A 58 0.12 1.10 -6.31
C TYR A 58 0.84 2.41 -5.99
N VAL A 59 2.16 2.37 -5.99
CA VAL A 59 3.01 3.54 -5.73
C VAL A 59 3.61 3.97 -7.06
N ARG A 60 3.22 5.17 -7.49
CA ARG A 60 3.84 5.81 -8.65
C ARG A 60 5.24 6.29 -8.26
N ALA A 61 6.20 6.01 -9.14
CA ALA A 61 7.53 6.60 -9.06
C ALA A 61 7.49 8.12 -9.26
#